data_AF-A0A2R6MVN0-F1
#
_entry.id   AF-A0A2R6MVN0-F1
#
_cell.length_a   1.000
_cell.length_b   1.000
_cell.length_c   1.000
_cell.angle_alpha   90.00
_cell.angle_beta   90.00
_cell.angle_gamma   90.00
#
_symmetry.space_group_name_H-M   'P 1'
#
loop_
_entity.id
_entity.type
_entity.pdbx_description
1 polymer ?
#
loop_
_entity_poly.entity_id
_entity_poly.type
_entity_poly.pdbx_seq_one_letter_code
_entity_poly.pdbx_strand_id
1 'polypeptide(L)'
;MQLRARDRVRELTVVLSVVSLALVFSAVGGVVPTAAVPRVAPLVAAVPHVNAVVSVAAICTITYGVHSVRRGRVASHRRAMLASLVLFVTFLVLYLYRVSLEGPTPFPGPDPVYRFVYL
;
A
#
# COMPACT_ATOMS: atom_id res chain seq x y z
N MET A 1 -20.36 12.28 22.92
CA MET A 1 -18.95 11.92 23.11
C MET A 1 -18.21 12.13 21.81
N GLN A 2 -17.42 13.20 21.67
CA GLN A 2 -16.59 13.39 20.47
C GLN A 2 -15.37 12.47 20.61
N LEU A 3 -15.41 11.29 19.97
CA LEU A 3 -14.26 10.42 19.84
C LEU A 3 -13.19 11.15 19.03
N ARG A 4 -12.31 11.88 19.72
CA ARG A 4 -11.18 12.55 19.09
C ARG A 4 -10.22 11.45 18.65
N ALA A 5 -10.00 11.33 17.34
CA ALA A 5 -9.02 10.38 16.78
C ALA A 5 -7.63 10.48 17.43
N ARG A 6 -7.32 11.64 18.04
CA ARG A 6 -6.11 11.87 18.86
C ARG A 6 -6.02 11.00 20.11
N ASP A 7 -7.13 10.58 20.69
CA ASP A 7 -7.14 9.85 21.97
C ASP A 7 -7.01 8.33 21.77
N ARG A 8 -7.17 7.86 20.52
CA ARG A 8 -7.18 6.42 20.16
C ARG A 8 -6.23 6.11 19.01
N VAL A 9 -5.15 6.88 18.86
CA VAL A 9 -4.16 6.71 17.77
C VAL A 9 -3.64 5.28 17.71
N ARG A 10 -3.26 4.69 18.84
CA ARG A 10 -2.75 3.32 18.90
C ARG A 10 -3.78 2.30 18.39
N GLU A 11 -5.04 2.44 18.82
CA GLU A 11 -6.11 1.53 18.39
C GLU A 11 -6.41 1.67 16.91
N LEU A 12 -6.50 2.90 16.40
CA LEU A 12 -6.69 3.15 14.97
C LEU A 12 -5.56 2.55 14.14
N THR A 13 -4.30 2.72 14.57
CA THR A 13 -3.15 2.11 13.88
C THR A 13 -3.23 0.59 13.91
N VAL A 14 -3.57 -0.03 15.04
CA VAL A 14 -3.71 -1.48 15.14
C VAL A 14 -4.81 -1.98 14.20
N VAL A 15 -5.99 -1.35 14.25
CA VAL A 15 -7.12 -1.73 13.38
C VAL A 15 -6.76 -1.57 11.91
N LEU A 16 -6.20 -0.44 11.51
CA LEU A 16 -5.80 -0.19 10.12
C LEU A 16 -4.74 -1.19 9.64
N SER A 17 -3.77 -1.53 10.48
CA SER A 17 -2.76 -2.54 10.17
C SER A 17 -3.37 -3.92 9.99
N VAL A 18 -4.24 -4.34 10.92
CA VAL A 18 -4.92 -5.65 10.84
C VAL A 18 -5.78 -5.72 9.59
N VAL A 19 -6.58 -4.68 9.29
CA VAL A 19 -7.43 -4.63 8.10
C VAL A 19 -6.59 -4.68 6.82
N SER A 20 -5.51 -3.88 6.76
CA SER A 20 -4.61 -3.86 5.59
C SER A 20 -3.97 -5.22 5.37
N LEU A 21 -3.51 -5.86 6.44
CA LEU A 21 -2.85 -7.16 6.37
C LEU A 21 -3.84 -8.27 5.98
N ALA A 22 -5.05 -8.25 6.54
CA ALA A 22 -6.11 -9.16 6.15
C ALA A 22 -6.46 -9.03 4.67
N LEU A 23 -6.62 -7.80 4.14
CA LEU A 23 -6.86 -7.55 2.73
C LEU A 23 -5.75 -8.14 1.84
N VAL A 24 -4.48 -7.92 2.21
CA VAL A 24 -3.33 -8.45 1.46
C VAL A 24 -3.33 -9.97 1.45
N PHE A 25 -3.49 -10.62 2.61
CA PHE A 25 -3.50 -12.08 2.68
C PHE A 25 -4.70 -12.70 1.97
N SER A 26 -5.89 -12.09 2.04
CA SER A 26 -7.06 -12.55 1.30
C SER A 26 -6.85 -12.47 -0.21
N ALA A 27 -6.26 -11.38 -0.71
CA ALA A 27 -5.99 -11.19 -2.12
C ALA A 27 -4.90 -12.16 -2.63
N VAL A 28 -3.79 -12.29 -1.90
CA VAL A 28 -2.67 -13.18 -2.26
C VAL A 28 -3.08 -14.65 -2.14
N GLY A 29 -3.88 -15.02 -1.13
CA GLY A 29 -4.38 -16.37 -0.93
C GLY A 29 -5.45 -16.82 -1.94
N GLY A 30 -5.82 -15.97 -2.90
CA GLY A 30 -6.81 -16.30 -3.93
C GLY A 30 -8.24 -16.43 -3.41
N VAL A 31 -8.52 -15.93 -2.20
CA VAL A 31 -9.86 -15.99 -1.59
C VAL A 31 -10.85 -15.04 -2.30
N VAL A 32 -10.33 -14.02 -2.98
CA VAL A 32 -11.13 -13.04 -3.72
C VAL A 32 -11.59 -13.62 -5.06
N PRO A 33 -12.91 -13.73 -5.34
CA PRO A 33 -13.40 -14.23 -6.61
C PRO A 33 -13.02 -13.29 -7.76
N THR A 34 -12.25 -13.78 -8.73
CA THR A 34 -11.81 -13.00 -9.90
C THR A 34 -12.98 -12.50 -10.76
N ALA A 35 -14.12 -13.20 -10.73
CA ALA A 35 -15.34 -12.81 -11.44
C ALA A 35 -15.97 -11.50 -10.92
N ALA A 36 -15.67 -11.09 -9.69
CA ALA A 36 -16.18 -9.85 -9.11
C ALA A 36 -15.33 -8.61 -9.48
N VAL A 37 -14.15 -8.81 -10.07
CA VAL A 37 -13.19 -7.74 -10.35
C VAL A 37 -13.14 -7.46 -11.86
N PRO A 38 -13.49 -6.25 -12.34
CA PRO A 38 -13.45 -5.93 -13.76
C PRO A 38 -12.01 -5.94 -14.27
N ARG A 39 -11.72 -6.82 -15.23
CA ARG A 39 -10.39 -6.92 -15.85
C ARG A 39 -10.24 -5.89 -16.97
N VAL A 40 -9.30 -4.97 -16.80
CA VAL A 40 -8.93 -3.98 -17.81
C VAL A 40 -7.45 -4.14 -18.13
N ALA A 41 -7.12 -4.91 -19.17
CA ALA A 41 -5.74 -5.29 -19.52
C ALA A 41 -4.71 -4.13 -19.52
N PRO A 42 -4.97 -2.96 -20.16
CA PRO A 42 -4.00 -1.87 -20.15
C PRO A 42 -3.80 -1.26 -18.76
N LEU A 43 -4.84 -1.25 -17.91
CA LEU A 43 -4.73 -0.77 -16.55
C LEU A 43 -3.88 -1.71 -15.71
N VAL A 44 -4.11 -3.03 -15.79
CA VAL A 44 -3.37 -4.05 -15.05
C VAL A 44 -1.86 -3.96 -15.36
N ALA A 45 -1.50 -3.81 -16.63
CA ALA A 45 -0.11 -3.64 -17.06
C ALA A 45 0.50 -2.31 -16.57
N ALA A 46 -0.29 -1.26 -16.47
CA ALA A 46 0.16 0.04 -15.99
C ALA A 46 0.32 0.13 -14.46
N VAL A 47 -0.40 -0.70 -13.69
CA VAL A 47 -0.37 -0.71 -12.21
C VAL A 47 1.04 -0.63 -11.63
N PRO A 48 2.02 -1.49 -11.97
CA PRO A 48 3.37 -1.40 -11.40
C PRO A 48 4.05 -0.05 -11.62
N HIS A 49 3.91 0.53 -12.82
CA HIS A 49 4.48 1.84 -13.12
C HIS A 49 3.79 2.96 -12.33
N VAL A 50 2.47 2.92 -12.24
CA VAL A 50 1.69 3.87 -11.42
C VAL A 50 2.09 3.75 -9.95
N ASN A 51 2.19 2.53 -9.42
CA ASN A 51 2.59 2.28 -8.03
C ASN A 51 4.02 2.76 -7.75
N ALA A 52 4.94 2.65 -8.71
CA ALA A 52 6.28 3.21 -8.57
C ALA A 52 6.23 4.75 -8.45
N VAL A 53 5.46 5.42 -9.29
CA VAL A 53 5.27 6.89 -9.23
C VAL A 53 4.61 7.30 -7.91
N VAL A 54 3.57 6.59 -7.48
CA VAL A 54 2.89 6.81 -6.20
C VAL A 54 3.84 6.64 -5.02
N SER A 55 4.70 5.62 -5.06
CA SER A 55 5.71 5.37 -4.01
C SER A 55 6.75 6.47 -3.94
N VAL A 56 7.25 6.94 -5.08
CA VAL A 56 8.19 8.07 -5.14
C VAL A 56 7.52 9.33 -4.60
N ALA A 57 6.29 9.62 -5.01
CA ALA A 57 5.52 10.74 -4.49
C ALA A 57 5.33 10.64 -2.96
N ALA A 58 5.03 9.45 -2.44
CA ALA A 58 4.89 9.22 -1.01
C ALA A 58 6.20 9.48 -0.24
N ILE A 59 7.34 9.05 -0.78
CA ILE A 59 8.65 9.34 -0.19
C ILE A 59 8.91 10.85 -0.19
N CYS A 60 8.62 11.56 -1.28
CA CYS A 60 8.74 13.01 -1.35
C CYS A 60 7.82 13.72 -0.32
N THR A 61 6.58 13.27 -0.15
CA THR A 61 5.66 13.89 0.81
C THR A 61 6.07 13.59 2.25
N ILE A 62 6.54 12.37 2.55
CA ILE A 62 7.04 12.01 3.88
C ILE A 62 8.28 12.84 4.23
N THR A 63 9.27 12.90 3.34
CA THR A 63 10.50 13.66 3.56
C THR A 63 10.21 15.15 3.76
N TYR A 64 9.30 15.72 2.95
CA TYR A 64 8.81 17.09 3.15
C TYR A 64 8.09 17.28 4.49
N GLY A 65 7.26 16.32 4.91
CA GLY A 65 6.57 16.34 6.19
C GLY A 65 7.53 16.30 7.39
N VAL A 66 8.57 15.47 7.33
CA VAL A 66 9.63 15.37 8.35
C VAL A 66 10.44 16.68 8.38
N HIS A 67 10.79 17.23 7.23
CA HIS A 67 11.48 18.50 7.15
C HIS A 67 10.65 19.65 7.73
N SER A 68 9.33 19.66 7.47
CA SER A 68 8.41 20.68 7.96
C SER A 68 8.27 20.68 9.48
N VAL A 69 8.16 19.50 10.12
CA VAL A 69 8.06 19.42 11.59
C VAL A 69 9.36 19.86 12.27
N ARG A 70 10.52 19.55 11.69
CA ARG A 70 11.82 20.04 12.18
C ARG A 70 11.93 21.57 12.18
N ARG A 71 11.20 22.26 11.31
CA ARG A 71 11.11 23.73 11.25
C ARG A 71 9.94 24.30 12.06
N GLY A 72 9.31 23.51 12.94
CA GLY A 72 8.15 23.93 13.74
C GLY A 72 6.83 24.06 12.97
N ARG A 73 6.79 23.71 11.67
CA ARG A 73 5.59 23.85 10.82
C ARG A 73 4.67 22.62 10.95
N VAL A 74 4.02 22.49 12.09
CA VAL A 74 3.15 21.33 12.42
C VAL A 74 1.96 21.19 11.46
N ALA A 75 1.36 22.29 11.03
CA ALA A 75 0.25 22.26 10.08
C ALA A 75 0.66 21.66 8.72
N SER A 76 1.83 22.04 8.21
CA SER A 76 2.39 21.50 6.97
C SER A 76 2.76 20.03 7.11
N HIS A 77 3.34 19.63 8.25
CA HIS A 77 3.60 18.22 8.56
C HIS A 77 2.32 17.38 8.52
N ARG A 78 1.25 17.84 9.18
CA ARG A 78 -0.04 17.13 9.20
C ARG A 78 -0.61 16.95 7.79
N ARG A 79 -0.59 18.00 6.96
CA ARG A 79 -1.07 17.93 5.56
C ARG A 79 -0.24 16.94 4.74
N ALA A 80 1.09 16.95 4.90
CA ALA A 80 1.99 16.05 4.20
C ALA A 80 1.78 14.57 4.61
N MET A 81 1.57 14.30 5.90
CA MET A 81 1.28 12.95 6.39
C MET A 81 -0.08 12.44 5.90
N LEU A 82 -1.11 13.29 5.87
CA LEU A 82 -2.41 12.93 5.29
C LEU A 82 -2.31 12.65 3.79
N ALA A 83 -1.55 13.44 3.05
CA ALA A 83 -1.29 13.16 1.63
C ALA A 83 -0.58 11.81 1.44
N SER A 84 0.42 11.52 2.27
CA SER A 84 1.15 10.24 2.25
C SER A 84 0.22 9.06 2.56
N LEU A 85 -0.71 9.22 3.51
CA LEU A 85 -1.72 8.20 3.81
C LEU A 85 -2.60 7.89 2.59
N VAL A 86 -3.08 8.92 1.89
CA VAL A 86 -3.90 8.75 0.68
C VAL A 86 -3.11 8.05 -0.42
N LEU A 87 -1.83 8.39 -0.59
CA LEU A 87 -0.94 7.74 -1.55
C LEU A 87 -0.74 6.26 -1.21
N PHE A 88 -0.54 5.91 0.06
CA PHE A 88 -0.43 4.51 0.48
C PHE A 88 -1.72 3.72 0.28
N VAL A 89 -2.89 4.31 0.59
CA VAL A 89 -4.18 3.67 0.32
C VAL A 89 -4.36 3.44 -1.18
N THR A 90 -3.98 4.42 -2.01
CA THR A 90 -4.02 4.30 -3.48
C THR A 90 -3.12 3.17 -3.97
N PHE A 91 -1.87 3.13 -3.47
CA PHE A 91 -0.94 2.05 -3.77
C PHE A 91 -1.51 0.68 -3.38
N LEU A 92 -2.09 0.58 -2.18
CA LEU A 92 -2.67 -0.65 -1.67
C LEU A 92 -3.83 -1.12 -2.55
N VAL A 93 -4.76 -0.24 -2.90
CA VAL A 93 -5.90 -0.59 -3.77
C VAL A 93 -5.43 -1.07 -5.14
N LEU A 94 -4.50 -0.35 -5.78
CA LEU A 94 -3.95 -0.74 -7.08
C LEU A 94 -3.19 -2.07 -7.00
N TYR A 95 -2.42 -2.28 -5.92
CA TYR A 95 -1.71 -3.52 -5.67
C TYR A 95 -2.68 -4.71 -5.51
N LEU A 96 -3.71 -4.55 -4.68
CA LEU A 96 -4.74 -5.57 -4.48
C LEU A 96 -5.47 -5.89 -5.78
N TYR A 97 -5.84 -4.87 -6.55
CA TYR A 97 -6.46 -5.04 -7.87
C TYR A 97 -5.61 -5.93 -8.80
N ARG A 98 -4.32 -5.62 -8.92
CA ARG A 98 -3.41 -6.41 -9.76
C ARG A 98 -3.20 -7.82 -9.22
N VAL A 99 -2.89 -7.96 -7.93
CA VAL A 99 -2.55 -9.27 -7.34
C VAL A 99 -3.75 -10.21 -7.35
N SER A 100 -4.97 -9.69 -7.20
CA SER A 100 -6.19 -10.48 -7.35
C SER A 100 -6.44 -10.94 -8.79
N LEU A 101 -5.90 -10.26 -9.81
CA LEU A 101 -6.11 -10.59 -11.23
C LEU A 101 -5.00 -11.42 -11.88
N GLU A 102 -3.74 -11.16 -11.54
CA GLU A 102 -2.55 -11.84 -12.11
C GLU A 102 -1.97 -12.90 -11.16
N GLY A 103 -2.33 -12.85 -9.88
CA GLY A 103 -1.66 -13.62 -8.84
C GLY A 103 -0.24 -13.10 -8.55
N PRO A 104 0.49 -13.77 -7.64
CA PRO A 104 1.89 -13.46 -7.35
C PRO A 104 2.79 -13.74 -8.56
N THR A 105 3.77 -12.88 -8.82
CA THR A 105 4.76 -13.12 -9.86
C THR A 105 5.69 -14.27 -9.47
N PRO A 106 5.78 -15.35 -10.27
CA PRO A 106 6.65 -16.48 -9.96
C PRO A 106 8.13 -16.11 -10.11
N PHE A 107 9.00 -16.84 -9.43
CA PHE A 107 10.44 -16.68 -9.59
C PHE A 107 10.86 -17.11 -11.02
N PRO A 108 11.56 -16.25 -11.78
CA PRO A 108 11.89 -16.54 -13.18
C PRO A 108 13.15 -17.41 -13.36
N GLY A 109 13.90 -17.68 -12.29
CA GLY A 109 15.17 -18.42 -12.34
C GLY A 109 15.05 -19.93 -12.08
N PRO A 110 16.17 -20.67 -12.10
CA PRO A 110 16.17 -22.11 -11.91
C PRO A 110 15.70 -22.53 -10.51
N ASP A 111 14.92 -23.61 -10.42
CA ASP A 111 14.43 -24.18 -9.16
C ASP A 111 15.53 -24.42 -8.10
N PRO A 112 16.77 -24.84 -8.44
CA PRO A 112 17.83 -24.95 -7.46
C PRO A 112 18.17 -23.61 -6.79
N VAL A 113 18.21 -22.52 -7.55
CA VAL A 113 18.48 -21.18 -7.01
C VAL A 113 17.34 -20.73 -6.10
N TYR A 114 16.10 -20.99 -6.51
CA TYR A 114 14.93 -20.70 -5.68
C TYR A 114 14.99 -21.44 -4.35
N ARG A 115 15.31 -22.74 -4.36
CA ARG A 115 15.28 -23.59 -3.16
C ARG A 115 16.46 -23.40 -2.21
N PHE A 116 17.65 -23.06 -2.70
CA PHE A 116 18.86 -22.99 -1.86
C PHE A 116 19.23 -21.57 -1.41
N VAL A 117 18.67 -20.52 -2.04
CA VAL A 117 19.01 -19.13 -1.73
C VAL A 117 17.83 -18.35 -1.12
N TYR A 118 16.61 -18.62 -1.59
CA TYR A 118 15.42 -17.84 -1.21
C TYR A 118 14.50 -18.56 -0.21
N LEU A 119 14.50 -19.89 -0.19
CA LEU A 119 13.79 -20.75 0.76
C LEU A 119 14.76 -21.32 1.79
#